data_AF-A0AAE7M6Z8-F1
#
_entry.id   AF-A0AAE7M6Z8-F1
#
_cell.length_a   1.000
_cell.length_b   1.000
_cell.length_c   1.000
_cell.angle_alpha   90.00
_cell.angle_beta   90.00
_cell.angle_gamma   90.00
#
_symmetry.space_group_name_H-M   'P 1'
#
loop_
_entity.id
_entity.type
_entity.pdbx_description
1 polymer ?
#
loop_
_entity_poly.entity_id
_entity_poly.type
_entity_poly.pdbx_seq_one_letter_code
_entity_poly.pdbx_strand_id
1 'polypeptide(L)' 'MAAKRCTSSREGKVLLSCWITPELRMELDRIWAAKGHRPHGRTQKGMEEVLSRYLASEASQG' A
#
# COMPACT_ATOMS: atom_id res chain seq x y z
N MET A 1 -8.77 0.12 -33.87
CA MET A 1 -9.04 0.28 -32.43
C MET A 1 -7.75 0.75 -31.76
N ALA A 2 -7.64 2.03 -31.41
CA ALA A 2 -6.46 2.50 -30.68
C ALA A 2 -6.44 1.85 -29.28
N ALA A 3 -5.36 1.16 -28.94
CA ALA A 3 -5.18 0.59 -27.61
C ALA A 3 -5.38 1.69 -26.56
N LYS A 4 -6.37 1.54 -25.68
CA LYS A 4 -6.58 2.44 -24.53
C LYS A 4 -5.27 2.51 -23.77
N ARG A 5 -4.51 3.61 -23.92
CA ARG A 5 -3.34 3.88 -23.09
C ARG A 5 -3.83 3.86 -21.65
N CYS A 6 -3.13 3.14 -20.79
CA CYS A 6 -3.43 3.07 -19.37
C CYS A 6 -3.37 4.50 -18.81
N THR A 7 -4.52 5.14 -18.59
CA THR A 7 -4.59 6.48 -18.00
C THR A 7 -4.55 6.32 -16.49
N SER A 8 -3.38 6.53 -15.89
CA SER A 8 -3.27 6.62 -14.44
C SER A 8 -3.92 7.93 -13.98
N SER A 9 -5.25 7.94 -13.84
CA SER A 9 -5.93 9.04 -13.13
C SER A 9 -5.33 9.14 -11.73
N ARG A 10 -5.03 10.37 -11.32
CA ARG A 10 -4.61 10.72 -9.95
C ARG A 10 -5.80 11.10 -9.06
N GLU A 11 -7.00 11.08 -9.61
CA GLU A 11 -8.23 11.38 -8.88
C GLU A 11 -8.37 10.43 -7.67
N GLY A 12 -8.58 11.01 -6.49
CA GLY A 12 -8.66 10.28 -5.23
C GLY A 12 -7.34 9.72 -4.66
N LYS A 13 -6.18 9.92 -5.33
CA LYS A 13 -4.88 9.47 -4.82
C LYS A 13 -4.21 10.55 -4.00
N VAL A 14 -3.84 10.22 -2.77
CA VAL A 14 -3.03 11.08 -1.89
C VAL A 14 -1.62 10.52 -1.81
N LEU A 15 -0.62 11.35 -2.05
CA LEU A 15 0.78 10.99 -1.80
C LEU A 15 1.10 11.27 -0.33
N LEU A 16 1.40 10.21 0.42
CA LEU A 16 1.83 10.33 1.81
C LEU A 16 3.33 10.08 1.89
N SER A 17 4.05 11.02 2.50
CA SER A 17 5.42 10.81 2.96
C SER A 17 5.40 10.63 4.48
N CYS A 18 6.05 9.59 4.96
CA CYS A 18 6.30 9.39 6.38
C CYS A 18 7.78 9.10 6.61
N TRP A 19 8.26 9.46 7.79
CA TRP A 19 9.60 9.08 8.22
C TRP A 19 9.50 7.81 9.06
N ILE A 20 10.15 6.75 8.61
CA ILE A 20 10.29 5.49 9.33
C ILE A 20 11.77 5.10 9.35
N THR A 21 12.15 4.28 10.31
CA THR A 21 13.53 3.80 10.38
C THR A 21 13.84 2.87 9.18
N PRO A 22 15.10 2.79 8.73
CA PRO A 22 15.50 1.87 7.67
C PRO A 22 15.13 0.41 7.98
N GLU A 23 15.27 0.00 9.23
CA GLU A 23 14.99 -1.36 9.69
C GLU A 23 13.51 -1.69 9.53
N LEU A 24 12.63 -0.77 9.94
CA LEU A 24 11.19 -0.94 9.77
C LEU A 24 10.81 -0.99 8.29
N ARG A 25 11.40 -0.13 7.45
CA ARG A 25 11.18 -0.15 6.00
C ARG A 25 11.56 -1.50 5.39
N MET A 26 12.71 -2.04 5.77
CA MET A 26 13.21 -3.32 5.26
C MET A 26 12.32 -4.49 5.70
N GLU A 27 11.88 -4.50 6.95
CA GLU A 27 11.02 -5.54 7.48
C GLU A 27 9.63 -5.52 6.80
N LEU A 28 9.05 -4.33 6.60
CA LEU A 28 7.81 -4.18 5.85
C LEU A 28 7.95 -4.70 4.41
N ASP A 29 9.04 -4.34 3.71
CA ASP A 29 9.30 -4.83 2.35
C ASP A 29 9.39 -6.36 2.30
N ARG A 30 10.11 -6.97 3.25
CA ARG A 30 10.24 -8.43 3.37
C ARG A 30 8.89 -9.11 3.58
N ILE A 31 8.09 -8.63 4.53
CA ILE A 31 6.77 -9.18 4.85
C ILE A 31 5.85 -9.10 3.62
N TRP A 32 5.83 -7.96 2.94
CA TRP A 32 4.97 -7.77 1.77
C TRP A 32 5.45 -8.57 0.56
N ALA A 33 6.76 -8.73 0.37
CA ALA A 33 7.31 -9.63 -0.62
C ALA A 33 6.86 -11.08 -0.37
N ALA A 34 6.91 -11.55 0.88
CA ALA A 34 6.48 -12.89 1.28
C ALA A 34 4.97 -13.12 1.05
N LYS A 35 4.14 -12.07 1.11
CA LYS A 35 2.72 -12.11 0.75
C LYS A 35 2.45 -12.14 -0.76
N GLY A 36 3.49 -12.12 -1.60
CA GLY A 36 3.37 -12.15 -3.05
C GLY A 36 3.13 -10.78 -3.69
N HIS A 37 3.33 -9.67 -2.97
CA HIS A 37 3.17 -8.33 -3.55
C HIS A 37 4.32 -8.02 -4.52
N ARG A 38 3.96 -7.60 -5.74
CA ARG A 38 4.91 -7.26 -6.81
C ARG A 38 5.79 -6.07 -6.39
N PRO A 39 7.07 -6.02 -6.82
CA PRO A 39 8.00 -4.94 -6.43
C PRO A 39 7.45 -3.53 -6.68
N HIS A 40 6.85 -3.29 -7.84
CA HIS A 40 6.21 -2.00 -8.13
C HIS A 40 4.86 -1.89 -7.43
N GLY A 41 4.72 -0.88 -6.56
CA GLY A 41 3.50 -0.64 -5.79
C GLY A 41 3.37 -1.50 -4.52
N ARG A 42 4.39 -2.31 -4.18
CA ARG A 42 4.40 -3.17 -2.99
C ARG A 42 4.03 -2.42 -1.72
N THR A 43 4.73 -1.31 -1.47
CA THR A 43 4.54 -0.49 -0.27
C THR A 43 3.15 0.10 -0.23
N GLN A 44 2.64 0.61 -1.35
CA GLN A 44 1.30 1.17 -1.41
C GLN A 44 0.26 0.12 -1.03
N LYS A 45 0.27 -1.03 -1.72
CA LYS A 45 -0.69 -2.11 -1.45
C LYS A 45 -0.56 -2.66 -0.03
N GLY A 46 0.67 -2.82 0.45
CA GLY A 46 0.95 -3.28 1.80
C GLY A 46 0.43 -2.33 2.88
N MET A 47 0.57 -1.02 2.66
CA MET A 47 0.01 0.01 3.56
C MET A 47 -1.51 0.05 3.51
N GLU A 48 -2.11 -0.04 2.32
CA GLU A 48 -3.58 -0.14 2.16
C GLU A 48 -4.14 -1.32 2.97
N GLU A 49 -3.52 -2.50 2.88
CA GLU A 49 -3.92 -3.69 3.66
C GLU A 49 -3.81 -3.49 5.18
N VAL A 50 -2.74 -2.83 5.65
CA VAL A 50 -2.56 -2.54 7.08
C VAL A 50 -3.64 -1.58 7.57
N LEU A 51 -3.89 -0.49 6.84
CA LEU A 51 -4.91 0.49 7.20
C LEU A 51 -6.32 -0.13 7.19
N SER A 52 -6.66 -0.94 6.19
CA SER A 52 -7.96 -1.62 6.15
C SER A 52 -8.16 -2.55 7.35
N ARG A 53 -7.12 -3.29 7.76
CA ARG A 53 -7.18 -4.17 8.94
C ARG A 53 -7.32 -3.38 10.23
N TYR A 54 -6.56 -2.30 10.36
CA TYR A 54 -6.65 -1.41 11.52
C TYR A 54 -8.05 -0.81 11.64
N LEU A 55 -8.60 -0.26 10.56
CA LEU A 55 -9.95 0.31 10.57
C LEU A 55 -11.01 -0.75 10.89
N ALA A 56 -10.87 -1.98 10.37
CA ALA A 56 -11.78 -3.07 10.70
C ALA A 56 -11.70 -3.47 12.19
N SER A 57 -10.51 -3.45 12.79
CA SER A 57 -10.35 -3.74 14.22
C SER A 57 -10.94 -2.62 15.10
N GLU A 58 -10.80 -1.36 14.70
CA GLU A 58 -11.40 -0.23 15.43
C GLU A 58 -12.93 -0.25 15.33
N ALA A 59 -13.48 -0.56 14.15
CA ALA A 59 -14.93 -0.65 13.94
C ALA A 59 -15.60 -1.78 14.74
N SER A 60 -14.83 -2.78 15.17
CA SER A 60 -15.33 -3.90 15.99
C SER A 60 -15.31 -3.61 17.49
N GLN A 61 -14.75 -2.46 17.91
CA GLN A 61 -14.67 -2.04 19.31
C GLN A 61 -15.74 -0.98 19.70
N GLY A 62 -16.59 -0.55 18.76
CA GLY A 62 -17.73 0.34 18.97
C GLY A 62 -19.05 -0.37 18.75
#